data_AF-X0VZX4-F1
#
_entry.id   AF-X0VZX4-F1
#
_cell.length_a   1.000
_cell.length_b   1.000
_cell.length_c   1.000
_cell.angle_alpha   90.00
_cell.angle_beta   90.00
_cell.angle_gamma   90.00
#
_symmetry.space_group_name_H-M   'P 1'
#
loop_
_entity.id
_entity.type
_entity.pdbx_description
1 polymer ?
#
loop_
_entity_poly.entity_id
_entity_poly.type
_entity_poly.pdbx_seq_one_letter_code
_entity_poly.pdbx_strand_id
1 'polypeptide(L)'
;MLIRPKKTVISEPITVKDLSAALAIKSTEIIQKLIQQDVMATANQIISSEVAELVALEFDTELVVEHQSTLEEQIQADFEERQRTKPQKRAVVAAMLGHVDHGKTSLLDKIRSTHIAAGEAGGITQHIGASEVTWDNKKVTFLDTPGHEAFTAMRARGANMTDVVVLVIASDDGVMPQTIEAIAHSKAADVPIIVALNKIDLPGCDINRVYSQLAEQELTPA
;
A
#
# COMPACT_ATOMS: atom_id res chain seq x y z
N MET A 1 17.00 1.88 53.28
CA MET A 1 16.81 0.68 52.45
C MET A 1 15.92 1.11 51.30
N LEU A 2 16.43 1.21 50.07
CA LEU A 2 15.62 1.58 48.91
C LEU A 2 14.65 0.42 48.64
N ILE A 3 13.35 0.71 48.70
CA ILE A 3 12.30 -0.27 48.42
C ILE A 3 12.23 -0.43 46.91
N ARG A 4 12.44 -1.64 46.41
CA ARG A 4 12.39 -1.95 44.98
C ARG A 4 10.93 -1.96 44.50
N PRO A 5 10.61 -1.29 43.38
CA PRO A 5 9.28 -1.39 42.80
C PRO A 5 9.09 -2.81 42.22
N LYS A 6 7.93 -3.43 42.44
CA LYS A 6 7.61 -4.74 41.83
C LYS A 6 7.23 -4.60 40.35
N LYS A 7 6.70 -3.44 39.98
CA LYS A 7 6.26 -3.08 38.63
C LYS A 7 6.60 -1.62 38.37
N THR A 8 7.15 -1.32 37.21
CA THR A 8 7.50 0.05 36.81
C THR A 8 7.16 0.28 35.35
N VAL A 9 6.91 1.54 34.97
CA VAL A 9 6.52 1.94 33.62
C VAL A 9 7.55 2.94 33.10
N ILE A 10 7.99 2.76 31.86
CA ILE A 10 8.91 3.68 31.16
C ILE A 10 8.37 3.91 29.75
N SER A 11 8.52 5.14 29.24
CA SER A 11 8.19 5.45 27.84
C SER A 11 9.46 5.49 26.99
N GLU A 12 9.36 5.12 25.71
CA GLU A 12 10.46 5.28 24.75
C GLU A 12 10.73 6.77 24.43
N PRO A 13 11.98 7.16 24.11
CA PRO A 13 13.20 6.33 24.10
C PRO A 13 13.75 6.04 25.50
N ILE A 14 14.20 4.81 25.75
CA ILE A 14 14.71 4.36 27.05
C ILE A 14 16.22 4.58 27.14
N THR A 15 16.68 5.40 28.08
CA THR A 15 18.10 5.45 28.43
C THR A 15 18.44 4.57 29.64
N VAL A 16 19.70 4.15 29.74
CA VAL A 16 20.20 3.40 30.90
C VAL A 16 19.99 4.17 32.22
N LYS A 17 20.08 5.50 32.18
CA LYS A 17 19.81 6.38 33.32
C LYS A 17 18.33 6.37 33.71
N ASP A 18 17.43 6.37 32.74
CA ASP A 18 15.99 6.32 32.99
C ASP A 18 15.61 4.94 33.57
N LEU A 19 16.16 3.87 33.01
CA LEU A 19 15.99 2.51 33.53
C LEU A 19 16.52 2.39 34.98
N SER A 20 17.68 2.99 35.26
CA SER A 20 18.26 3.09 36.60
C SER A 20 17.36 3.80 37.60
N ALA A 21 16.75 4.91 37.19
CA ALA A 21 15.80 5.64 38.01
C ALA A 21 14.50 4.83 38.25
N ALA A 22 13.97 4.19 37.21
CA ALA A 22 12.72 3.44 37.28
C ALA A 22 12.82 2.13 38.09
N LEU A 23 13.98 1.46 38.05
CA LEU A 23 14.24 0.24 38.83
C LEU A 23 14.74 0.53 40.25
N ALA A 24 15.09 1.78 40.56
CA ALA A 24 15.79 2.19 41.79
C ALA A 24 17.13 1.43 41.99
N ILE A 25 17.87 1.21 40.90
CA ILE A 25 19.15 0.50 40.86
C ILE A 25 20.22 1.44 40.32
N LYS A 26 21.45 1.34 40.79
CA LYS A 26 22.55 2.18 40.28
C LYS A 26 22.82 1.86 38.81
N SER A 27 23.02 2.90 37.98
CA SER A 27 23.29 2.73 36.55
C SER A 27 24.51 1.85 36.29
N THR A 28 25.49 1.82 37.21
CA THR A 28 26.66 0.93 37.14
C THR A 28 26.29 -0.55 37.18
N GLU A 29 25.30 -0.95 37.98
CA GLU A 29 24.85 -2.33 38.09
C GLU A 29 24.08 -2.75 36.83
N ILE A 30 23.27 -1.85 36.28
CA ILE A 30 22.57 -2.05 35.01
C ILE A 30 23.56 -2.18 33.85
N ILE A 31 24.58 -1.31 33.78
CA ILE A 31 25.65 -1.39 32.76
C ILE A 31 26.39 -2.73 32.86
N GLN A 32 26.67 -3.23 34.07
CA GLN A 32 27.30 -4.54 34.25
C GLN A 32 26.43 -5.68 33.71
N LYS A 33 25.11 -5.62 33.92
CA LYS A 33 24.17 -6.60 33.37
C LYS A 33 24.06 -6.54 31.86
N LEU A 34 24.01 -5.34 31.29
CA LEU A 34 24.04 -5.14 29.84
C LEU A 34 25.30 -5.76 29.23
N ILE A 35 26.47 -5.58 29.85
CA ILE A 35 27.72 -6.19 29.39
C ILE A 35 27.68 -7.73 29.46
N GLN A 36 27.03 -8.31 30.48
CA GLN A 36 26.85 -9.77 30.58
C GLN A 36 25.96 -10.34 29.45
N GLN A 37 25.13 -9.49 28.85
CA GLN A 37 24.25 -9.80 27.72
C GLN A 37 24.86 -9.35 26.38
N ASP A 38 26.18 -9.12 26.33
CA ASP A 38 26.93 -8.64 25.16
C ASP A 38 26.51 -7.25 24.65
N VAL A 39 25.82 -6.44 25.47
CA VAL A 39 25.41 -5.08 25.15
C VAL A 39 26.32 -4.06 25.83
N MET A 40 27.16 -3.37 25.06
CA MET A 40 27.96 -2.25 25.57
C MET A 40 27.16 -0.95 25.54
N ALA A 41 26.84 -0.42 26.73
CA ALA A 41 26.07 0.81 26.88
C ALA A 41 26.68 1.75 27.92
N THR A 42 26.50 3.06 27.71
CA THR A 42 26.83 4.11 28.68
C THR A 42 25.55 4.62 29.37
N ALA A 43 25.66 5.40 30.45
CA ALA A 43 24.49 5.85 31.21
C ALA A 43 23.47 6.65 30.38
N ASN A 44 23.90 7.36 29.34
CA ASN A 44 23.02 8.13 28.46
C ASN A 44 22.69 7.41 27.14
N GLN A 45 23.14 6.16 26.98
CA GLN A 45 22.87 5.35 25.80
C GLN A 45 21.39 4.97 25.77
N ILE A 46 20.77 5.10 24.61
CA ILE A 46 19.45 4.53 24.35
C ILE A 46 19.62 3.02 24.15
N ILE A 47 18.77 2.25 24.82
CA ILE A 47 18.70 0.79 24.73
C ILE A 47 17.32 0.37 24.21
N SER A 48 17.22 -0.79 23.57
CA SER A 48 15.93 -1.31 23.12
C SER A 48 15.05 -1.71 24.30
N SER A 49 13.74 -1.65 24.10
CA SER A 49 12.70 -2.11 25.03
C SER A 49 12.93 -3.55 25.47
N GLU A 50 13.22 -4.45 24.52
CA GLU A 50 13.54 -5.86 24.78
C GLU A 50 14.71 -6.04 25.76
N VAL A 51 15.80 -5.27 25.56
CA VAL A 51 16.99 -5.33 26.42
C VAL A 51 16.69 -4.73 27.80
N ALA A 52 15.92 -3.64 27.84
CA ALA A 52 15.51 -3.01 29.10
C ALA A 52 14.61 -3.94 29.94
N GLU A 53 13.67 -4.65 29.30
CA GLU A 53 12.79 -5.63 29.94
C GLU A 53 13.58 -6.83 30.47
N LEU A 54 14.52 -7.36 29.68
CA LEU A 54 15.35 -8.49 30.09
C LEU A 54 16.21 -8.14 31.31
N VAL A 55 16.83 -6.96 31.32
CA VAL A 55 17.57 -6.48 32.48
C VAL A 55 16.65 -6.26 33.69
N ALA A 56 15.45 -5.71 33.51
CA ALA A 56 14.49 -5.52 34.61
C ALA A 56 14.05 -6.86 35.25
N LEU A 57 13.84 -7.90 34.43
CA LEU A 57 13.51 -9.25 34.88
C LEU A 57 14.62 -9.86 35.75
N GLU A 58 15.89 -9.62 35.43
CA GLU A 58 17.02 -10.08 36.28
C GLU A 58 17.03 -9.44 37.68
N PHE A 59 16.32 -8.32 37.85
CA PHE A 59 16.15 -7.64 39.12
C PHE A 59 14.77 -7.86 39.76
N ASP A 60 14.05 -8.89 39.33
CA ASP A 60 12.71 -9.26 39.82
C ASP A 60 11.68 -8.12 39.70
N THR A 61 11.83 -7.26 38.68
CA THR A 61 10.95 -6.11 38.44
C THR A 61 10.25 -6.26 37.09
N GLU A 62 8.93 -6.18 37.09
CA GLU A 62 8.14 -6.14 35.85
C GLU A 62 8.23 -4.74 35.23
N LEU A 63 8.94 -4.62 34.10
CA LEU A 63 8.98 -3.39 33.31
C LEU A 63 7.85 -3.42 32.28
N VAL A 64 7.03 -2.38 32.26
CA VAL A 64 6.07 -2.14 31.17
C VAL A 64 6.60 -0.96 30.36
N VAL A 65 6.93 -1.22 29.09
CA VAL A 65 7.35 -0.17 28.18
C VAL A 65 6.12 0.41 27.46
N GLU A 66 5.88 1.70 27.63
CA GLU A 66 4.94 2.45 26.81
C GLU A 66 5.67 2.88 25.52
N HIS A 67 5.41 2.14 24.45
CA HIS A 67 5.84 2.54 23.12
C HIS A 67 5.15 3.85 22.74
N GLN A 68 5.93 4.83 22.27
CA GLN A 68 5.33 5.94 21.56
C GLN A 68 4.83 5.40 20.23
N SER A 69 3.51 5.21 20.12
CA SER A 69 2.90 4.85 18.85
C SER A 69 3.28 5.88 17.81
N THR A 70 3.74 5.41 16.66
CA THR A 70 4.09 6.31 15.56
C THR A 70 2.82 7.05 15.09
N LEU A 71 2.99 8.20 14.44
CA LEU A 71 1.85 8.93 13.87
C LEU A 71 1.04 8.05 12.90
N GLU A 72 1.73 7.17 12.17
CA GLU A 72 1.14 6.22 11.23
C GLU A 72 0.27 5.18 11.95
N GLU A 73 0.76 4.60 13.05
CA GLU A 73 0.02 3.65 13.87
C GLU A 73 -1.21 4.29 14.52
N GLN A 74 -1.10 5.52 15.00
CA GLN A 74 -2.22 6.26 15.57
C GLN A 74 -3.32 6.51 14.53
N ILE A 75 -2.94 6.96 13.33
CA ILE A 75 -3.88 7.17 12.22
C ILE A 75 -4.56 5.85 11.81
N GLN A 76 -3.80 4.75 11.80
CA GLN A 76 -4.33 3.43 11.47
C GLN A 76 -5.33 2.95 12.52
N ALA A 77 -5.00 3.05 13.82
CA ALA A 77 -5.90 2.70 14.91
C ALA A 77 -7.19 3.53 14.89
N ASP A 78 -7.07 4.85 14.70
CA ASP A 78 -8.21 5.75 14.54
C ASP A 78 -9.10 5.36 13.35
N PHE A 79 -8.49 4.90 12.24
CA PHE A 79 -9.22 4.45 11.07
C PHE A 79 -9.97 3.14 11.30
N GLU A 80 -9.37 2.19 12.02
CA GLU A 80 -9.95 0.88 12.34
C GLU A 80 -11.08 0.98 13.37
N GLU A 81 -10.92 1.84 14.39
CA GLU A 81 -11.95 2.07 15.42
C GLU A 81 -13.10 2.97 14.93
N ARG A 82 -12.95 3.59 13.74
CA ARG A 82 -13.95 4.49 13.19
C ARG A 82 -15.27 3.78 12.90
N GLN A 83 -16.27 4.04 13.73
CA GLN A 83 -17.63 3.56 13.48
C GLN A 83 -18.20 4.17 12.19
N ARG A 84 -18.52 3.31 11.22
CA ARG A 84 -19.19 3.69 9.96
C ARG A 84 -20.70 3.92 10.20
N THR A 85 -21.02 5.00 10.91
CA THR A 85 -22.39 5.26 11.39
C THR A 85 -23.36 5.74 10.31
N LYS A 86 -22.87 6.25 9.17
CA LYS A 86 -23.71 6.70 8.03
C LYS A 86 -22.98 6.51 6.68
N PRO A 87 -23.12 5.38 5.98
CA PRO A 87 -22.53 5.22 4.66
C PRO A 87 -23.16 6.21 3.68
N GLN A 88 -22.33 7.03 3.04
CA GLN A 88 -22.74 7.89 1.93
C GLN A 88 -22.29 7.28 0.61
N LYS A 89 -23.05 7.56 -0.45
CA LYS A 89 -22.60 7.22 -1.81
C LYS A 89 -21.41 8.11 -2.16
N ARG A 90 -20.31 7.49 -2.56
CA ARG A 90 -19.12 8.18 -3.10
C ARG A 90 -18.97 7.90 -4.58
N ALA A 91 -18.15 8.70 -5.25
CA ALA A 91 -17.71 8.41 -6.60
C ALA A 91 -16.91 7.10 -6.63
N VAL A 92 -17.07 6.34 -7.71
CA VAL A 92 -16.28 5.13 -7.96
C VAL A 92 -14.91 5.56 -8.48
N VAL A 93 -13.84 5.01 -7.94
CA VAL A 93 -12.48 5.22 -8.44
C VAL A 93 -12.10 4.03 -9.31
N ALA A 94 -11.82 4.27 -10.60
CA ALA A 94 -11.52 3.25 -11.59
C ALA A 94 -10.11 3.44 -12.16
N ALA A 95 -9.26 2.41 -12.11
CA ALA A 95 -7.95 2.46 -12.77
C ALA A 95 -8.01 1.88 -14.18
N MET A 96 -7.39 2.56 -15.14
CA MET A 96 -7.20 2.05 -16.50
C MET A 96 -5.86 1.33 -16.59
N LEU A 97 -5.90 0.00 -16.72
CA LEU A 97 -4.71 -0.85 -16.83
C LEU A 97 -4.68 -1.59 -18.18
N GLY A 98 -3.52 -2.10 -18.57
CA GLY A 98 -3.32 -2.83 -19.82
C GLY A 98 -1.98 -2.51 -20.49
N HIS A 99 -1.65 -3.27 -21.54
CA HIS A 99 -0.40 -3.13 -22.27
C HIS A 99 -0.24 -1.77 -22.96
N VAL A 100 1.00 -1.40 -23.28
CA VAL A 100 1.31 -0.23 -24.11
C VAL A 100 0.56 -0.33 -25.45
N ASP A 101 0.12 0.80 -26.00
CA ASP A 101 -0.60 0.91 -27.28
C ASP A 101 -1.94 0.14 -27.39
N HIS A 102 -2.48 -0.35 -26.26
CA HIS A 102 -3.85 -0.88 -26.21
C HIS A 102 -4.92 0.23 -26.12
N GLY A 103 -4.54 1.51 -26.13
CA GLY A 103 -5.47 2.64 -26.24
C GLY A 103 -6.16 3.09 -24.94
N LYS A 104 -5.57 2.83 -23.77
CA LYS A 104 -6.08 3.28 -22.46
C LYS A 104 -6.37 4.79 -22.41
N THR A 105 -5.36 5.59 -22.72
CA THR A 105 -5.43 7.07 -22.72
C THR A 105 -6.42 7.58 -23.74
N SER A 106 -6.42 7.01 -24.96
CA SER A 106 -7.37 7.38 -26.02
C SER A 106 -8.82 7.07 -25.64
N LEU A 107 -9.07 5.96 -24.96
CA LEU A 107 -10.38 5.61 -24.43
C LEU A 107 -10.83 6.64 -23.37
N LEU A 108 -9.94 6.98 -22.44
CA LEU A 108 -10.21 8.00 -21.43
C LEU A 108 -10.46 9.37 -22.02
N ASP A 109 -9.67 9.78 -23.01
CA ASP A 109 -9.85 11.04 -23.72
C ASP A 109 -11.25 11.12 -24.34
N LYS A 110 -11.71 10.02 -24.95
CA LYS A 110 -13.04 9.97 -25.53
C LYS A 110 -14.14 10.08 -24.47
N ILE A 111 -13.97 9.41 -23.32
CA ILE A 111 -14.91 9.48 -22.19
C ILE A 111 -14.94 10.91 -21.60
N ARG A 112 -13.79 11.58 -21.54
CA ARG A 112 -13.63 12.92 -20.97
C ARG A 112 -13.99 14.05 -21.94
N SER A 113 -14.18 13.74 -23.23
CA SER A 113 -14.25 14.75 -24.30
C SER A 113 -12.99 15.65 -24.34
N THR A 114 -11.82 15.07 -24.11
CA THR A 114 -10.50 15.73 -24.14
C THR A 114 -9.59 15.13 -25.21
N HIS A 115 -8.44 15.76 -25.46
CA HIS A 115 -7.42 15.31 -26.42
C HIS A 115 -6.02 15.39 -25.80
N ILE A 116 -5.79 14.69 -24.70
CA ILE A 116 -4.52 14.70 -23.97
C ILE A 116 -3.48 13.80 -24.65
N ALA A 117 -3.88 12.62 -25.14
CA ALA A 117 -2.98 11.65 -25.78
C ALA A 117 -2.21 12.25 -26.97
N ALA A 118 -2.83 13.16 -27.71
CA ALA A 118 -2.20 13.84 -28.85
C ALA A 118 -1.17 14.90 -28.45
N GLY A 119 -1.22 15.39 -27.21
CA GLY A 119 -0.34 16.43 -26.68
C GLY A 119 0.83 15.91 -25.83
N GLU A 120 0.81 14.64 -25.44
CA GLU A 120 1.87 14.03 -24.62
C GLU A 120 3.12 13.71 -25.47
N ALA A 121 4.30 13.95 -24.90
CA ALA A 121 5.57 13.67 -25.57
C ALA A 121 5.70 12.16 -25.87
N GLY A 122 5.75 11.83 -27.16
CA GLY A 122 5.81 10.44 -27.63
C GLY A 122 4.46 9.73 -27.75
N GLY A 123 3.33 10.43 -27.55
CA GLY A 123 1.99 9.85 -27.71
C GLY A 123 1.62 8.81 -26.65
N ILE A 124 2.33 8.78 -25.53
CA ILE A 124 2.12 7.83 -24.43
C ILE A 124 2.01 8.54 -23.08
N THR A 125 1.24 7.97 -22.17
CA THR A 125 1.07 8.47 -20.80
C THR A 125 2.25 8.10 -19.92
N GLN A 126 2.95 9.13 -19.41
CA GLN A 126 4.16 8.99 -18.58
C GLN A 126 3.91 9.26 -17.10
N HIS A 127 2.80 9.91 -16.75
CA HIS A 127 2.45 10.27 -15.36
C HIS A 127 1.08 9.70 -14.97
N ILE A 128 0.89 9.37 -13.70
CA ILE A 128 -0.45 9.04 -13.21
C ILE A 128 -1.29 10.32 -13.17
N GLY A 129 -2.45 10.28 -13.82
CA GLY A 129 -3.44 11.36 -13.80
C GLY A 129 -4.74 10.90 -13.16
N ALA A 130 -5.42 11.80 -12.44
CA ALA A 130 -6.78 11.57 -11.95
C ALA A 130 -7.75 12.53 -12.65
N SER A 131 -8.88 12.01 -13.11
CA SER A 131 -9.92 12.82 -13.73
C SER A 131 -11.31 12.34 -13.33
N GLU A 132 -12.18 13.26 -12.92
CA GLU A 132 -13.57 12.95 -12.59
C GLU A 132 -14.47 13.18 -13.81
N VAL A 133 -15.29 12.19 -14.14
CA VAL A 133 -16.30 12.25 -15.19
C VAL A 133 -17.67 12.03 -14.56
N THR A 134 -18.65 12.82 -14.99
CA THR A 134 -20.05 12.65 -14.57
C THR A 134 -20.85 12.02 -15.70
N TRP A 135 -21.52 10.91 -15.41
CA TRP A 135 -22.40 10.19 -16.34
C TRP A 135 -23.72 9.85 -15.63
N ASP A 136 -24.87 10.25 -16.19
CA ASP A 136 -26.20 10.01 -15.60
C ASP A 136 -26.30 10.34 -14.10
N ASN A 137 -25.81 11.53 -13.71
CA ASN A 137 -25.70 12.01 -12.31
C ASN A 137 -24.85 11.13 -11.37
N LYS A 138 -24.05 10.19 -11.91
CA LYS A 138 -23.05 9.42 -11.17
C LYS A 138 -21.66 9.94 -11.51
N LYS A 139 -20.79 9.96 -10.52
CA LYS A 139 -19.41 10.41 -10.67
C LYS A 139 -18.47 9.19 -10.67
N VAL A 140 -17.54 9.18 -11.61
CA VAL A 140 -16.47 8.19 -11.69
C VAL A 140 -15.15 8.93 -11.82
N THR A 141 -14.22 8.62 -10.94
CA THR A 141 -12.85 9.14 -10.98
C THR A 141 -11.97 8.11 -11.64
N PHE A 142 -11.44 8.43 -12.81
CA PHE A 142 -10.51 7.58 -13.53
C PHE A 142 -9.07 7.90 -13.13
N LEU A 143 -8.30 6.86 -12.80
CA LEU A 143 -6.85 6.90 -12.67
C LEU A 143 -6.24 6.38 -13.97
N ASP A 144 -5.60 7.28 -14.72
CA ASP A 144 -4.82 6.92 -15.89
C ASP A 144 -3.42 6.52 -15.44
N THR A 145 -2.97 5.32 -15.79
CA THR A 145 -1.68 4.79 -15.35
C THR A 145 -0.78 4.46 -16.55
N PRO A 146 0.54 4.76 -16.46
CA PRO A 146 1.48 4.38 -17.51
C PRO A 146 1.53 2.86 -17.75
N GLY A 147 1.55 2.44 -19.02
CA GLY A 147 1.60 1.03 -19.41
C GLY A 147 3.01 0.41 -19.37
N HIS A 148 4.07 1.21 -19.36
CA HIS A 148 5.45 0.73 -19.50
C HIS A 148 5.91 -0.06 -18.25
N GLU A 149 6.75 -1.08 -18.44
CA GLU A 149 7.22 -1.98 -17.37
C GLU A 149 7.88 -1.25 -16.20
N ALA A 150 8.63 -0.18 -16.49
CA ALA A 150 9.28 0.69 -15.51
C ALA A 150 8.34 1.30 -14.43
N PHE A 151 7.02 1.17 -14.58
CA PHE A 151 6.00 1.69 -13.67
C PHE A 151 5.20 0.61 -12.92
N THR A 152 5.74 -0.60 -12.76
CA THR A 152 5.14 -1.68 -11.93
C THR A 152 4.67 -1.20 -10.56
N ALA A 153 5.49 -0.42 -9.85
CA ALA A 153 5.11 0.13 -8.55
C ALA A 153 3.89 1.08 -8.61
N MET A 154 3.70 1.77 -9.74
CA MET A 154 2.53 2.63 -9.96
C MET A 154 1.28 1.82 -10.28
N ARG A 155 1.40 0.68 -10.99
CA ARG A 155 0.27 -0.24 -11.21
C ARG A 155 -0.21 -0.89 -9.92
N ALA A 156 0.71 -1.38 -9.09
CA ALA A 156 0.39 -1.94 -7.77
C ALA A 156 -0.31 -0.89 -6.88
N ARG A 157 0.16 0.36 -6.91
CA ARG A 157 -0.49 1.46 -6.20
C ARG A 157 -1.86 1.80 -6.79
N GLY A 158 -1.99 1.84 -8.11
CA GLY A 158 -3.25 2.09 -8.81
C GLY A 158 -4.31 1.07 -8.42
N ALA A 159 -4.00 -0.22 -8.48
CA ALA A 159 -4.91 -1.30 -8.08
C ALA A 159 -5.39 -1.12 -6.63
N ASN A 160 -4.47 -1.00 -5.66
CA ASN A 160 -4.82 -0.84 -4.23
C ASN A 160 -5.63 0.42 -3.89
N MET A 161 -5.58 1.46 -4.74
CA MET A 161 -6.28 2.72 -4.52
C MET A 161 -7.62 2.82 -5.25
N THR A 162 -8.08 1.74 -5.91
CA THR A 162 -9.27 1.76 -6.76
C THR A 162 -10.34 0.78 -6.32
N ASP A 163 -11.57 1.13 -6.68
CA ASP A 163 -12.75 0.29 -6.45
C ASP A 163 -12.92 -0.75 -7.57
N VAL A 164 -12.39 -0.45 -8.75
CA VAL A 164 -12.50 -1.28 -9.94
C VAL A 164 -11.31 -1.03 -10.87
N VAL A 165 -10.86 -2.09 -11.53
CA VAL A 165 -9.87 -2.01 -12.60
C VAL A 165 -10.56 -2.21 -13.94
N VAL A 166 -10.32 -1.29 -14.89
CA VAL A 166 -10.70 -1.45 -16.28
C VAL A 166 -9.47 -1.91 -17.06
N LEU A 167 -9.44 -3.18 -17.42
CA LEU A 167 -8.36 -3.82 -18.16
C LEU A 167 -8.61 -3.69 -19.66
N VAL A 168 -7.84 -2.82 -20.32
CA VAL A 168 -7.96 -2.57 -21.76
C VAL A 168 -7.06 -3.52 -22.55
N ILE A 169 -7.67 -4.31 -23.44
CA ILE A 169 -6.98 -5.31 -24.25
C ILE A 169 -7.30 -5.06 -25.72
N ALA A 170 -6.28 -4.81 -26.53
CA ALA A 170 -6.46 -4.69 -27.96
C ALA A 170 -6.75 -6.08 -28.56
N SER A 171 -7.76 -6.21 -29.40
CA SER A 171 -8.24 -7.51 -29.91
C SER A 171 -7.36 -8.12 -31.01
N ASP A 172 -6.55 -7.30 -31.68
CA ASP A 172 -5.50 -7.69 -32.63
C ASP A 172 -4.26 -8.27 -31.91
N ASP A 173 -3.90 -7.71 -30.75
CA ASP A 173 -2.75 -8.14 -29.96
C ASP A 173 -3.09 -9.28 -28.98
N GLY A 174 -4.18 -9.13 -28.22
CA GLY A 174 -4.59 -10.05 -27.16
C GLY A 174 -3.85 -9.84 -25.83
N VAL A 175 -3.77 -10.89 -25.01
CA VAL A 175 -3.16 -10.82 -23.69
C VAL A 175 -1.63 -10.77 -23.80
N MET A 176 -1.05 -9.69 -23.31
CA MET A 176 0.40 -9.41 -23.32
C MET A 176 1.00 -9.44 -21.90
N PRO A 177 2.34 -9.49 -21.72
CA PRO A 177 2.97 -9.59 -20.39
C PRO A 177 2.52 -8.52 -19.38
N GLN A 178 2.39 -7.26 -19.80
CA GLN A 178 1.89 -6.16 -18.94
C GLN A 178 0.41 -6.30 -18.59
N THR A 179 -0.37 -7.01 -19.41
CA THR A 179 -1.76 -7.36 -19.12
C THR A 179 -1.80 -8.41 -18.02
N ILE A 180 -0.97 -9.44 -18.11
CA ILE A 180 -0.83 -10.49 -17.08
C ILE A 180 -0.41 -9.86 -15.75
N GLU A 181 0.56 -8.95 -15.78
CA GLU A 181 1.00 -8.23 -14.59
C GLU A 181 -0.13 -7.38 -13.97
N ALA A 182 -0.89 -6.66 -14.80
CA ALA A 182 -2.04 -5.88 -14.34
C ALA A 182 -3.12 -6.77 -13.69
N ILE A 183 -3.37 -7.95 -14.25
CA ILE A 183 -4.29 -8.95 -13.68
C ILE A 183 -3.79 -9.41 -12.31
N ALA A 184 -2.50 -9.75 -12.20
CA ALA A 184 -1.91 -10.21 -10.95
C ALA A 184 -2.00 -9.15 -9.84
N HIS A 185 -1.68 -7.89 -10.13
CA HIS A 185 -1.82 -6.79 -9.16
C HIS A 185 -3.26 -6.56 -8.74
N SER A 186 -4.20 -6.66 -9.68
CA SER A 186 -5.64 -6.46 -9.39
C SER A 186 -6.20 -7.57 -8.52
N LYS A 187 -5.81 -8.83 -8.79
CA LYS A 187 -6.16 -10.00 -7.94
C LYS A 187 -5.54 -9.89 -6.56
N ALA A 188 -4.27 -9.51 -6.46
CA ALA A 188 -3.57 -9.35 -5.18
C ALA A 188 -4.19 -8.25 -4.30
N ALA A 189 -4.76 -7.21 -4.93
CA ALA A 189 -5.47 -6.12 -4.25
C ALA A 189 -6.96 -6.43 -3.96
N ASP A 190 -7.46 -7.61 -4.34
CA ASP A 190 -8.88 -7.99 -4.25
C ASP A 190 -9.84 -6.98 -4.93
N VAL A 191 -9.42 -6.44 -6.08
CA VAL A 191 -10.19 -5.44 -6.83
C VAL A 191 -10.89 -6.08 -8.03
N PRO A 192 -12.20 -5.85 -8.23
CA PRO A 192 -12.93 -6.39 -9.37
C PRO A 192 -12.40 -5.84 -10.70
N ILE A 193 -12.31 -6.71 -11.70
CA ILE A 193 -11.78 -6.39 -13.03
C ILE A 193 -12.91 -6.36 -14.06
N ILE A 194 -13.00 -5.26 -14.81
CA ILE A 194 -13.82 -5.11 -16.00
C ILE A 194 -12.90 -5.14 -17.21
N VAL A 195 -13.09 -6.10 -18.12
CA VAL A 195 -12.30 -6.17 -19.35
C VAL A 195 -12.95 -5.33 -20.44
N ALA A 196 -12.18 -4.42 -21.04
CA ALA A 196 -12.57 -3.63 -22.20
C ALA A 196 -11.76 -4.07 -23.42
N LEU A 197 -12.40 -4.79 -24.36
CA LEU A 197 -11.80 -5.12 -25.64
C LEU A 197 -11.78 -3.87 -26.54
N ASN A 198 -10.60 -3.52 -27.02
CA ASN A 198 -10.35 -2.35 -27.86
C ASN A 198 -9.86 -2.75 -29.26
N LYS A 199 -9.88 -1.81 -30.21
CA LYS A 199 -9.46 -2.01 -31.62
C LYS A 199 -10.25 -3.09 -32.38
N ILE A 200 -11.53 -3.29 -32.01
CA ILE A 200 -12.43 -4.26 -32.66
C ILE A 200 -12.79 -3.88 -34.12
N ASP A 201 -12.44 -2.67 -34.53
CA ASP A 201 -12.61 -2.12 -35.88
C ASP A 201 -11.51 -2.58 -36.86
N LEU A 202 -10.37 -3.07 -36.36
CA LEU A 202 -9.25 -3.48 -37.20
C LEU A 202 -9.46 -4.87 -37.84
N PRO A 203 -8.93 -5.09 -39.05
CA PRO A 203 -8.88 -6.44 -39.61
C PRO A 203 -7.92 -7.33 -38.80
N GLY A 204 -8.31 -8.57 -38.52
CA GLY A 204 -7.49 -9.53 -37.77
C GLY A 204 -7.84 -9.69 -36.29
N CYS A 205 -8.95 -9.10 -35.84
CA CYS A 205 -9.46 -9.33 -34.49
C CYS A 205 -9.88 -10.79 -34.28
N ASP A 206 -9.31 -11.44 -33.27
CA ASP A 206 -9.72 -12.78 -32.83
C ASP A 206 -10.14 -12.73 -31.35
N ILE A 207 -11.42 -12.47 -31.13
CA ILE A 207 -12.01 -12.35 -29.80
C ILE A 207 -11.95 -13.70 -29.05
N ASN A 208 -12.10 -14.83 -29.76
CA ASN A 208 -12.08 -16.16 -29.15
C ASN A 208 -10.69 -16.49 -28.60
N ARG A 209 -9.64 -16.08 -29.32
CA ARG A 209 -8.26 -16.16 -28.82
C ARG A 209 -8.11 -15.36 -27.53
N VAL A 210 -8.62 -14.12 -27.47
CA VAL A 210 -8.51 -13.29 -26.26
C VAL A 210 -9.26 -13.90 -25.08
N TYR A 211 -10.46 -14.43 -25.28
CA TYR A 211 -11.19 -15.13 -24.21
C TYR A 211 -10.45 -16.37 -23.72
N SER A 212 -9.84 -17.14 -24.61
CA SER A 212 -9.05 -18.31 -24.23
C SER A 212 -7.85 -17.90 -23.37
N GLN A 213 -7.14 -16.85 -23.77
CA GLN A 213 -6.01 -16.30 -23.01
C GLN A 213 -6.43 -15.72 -21.65
N LEU A 214 -7.60 -15.08 -21.56
CA LEU A 214 -8.12 -14.58 -20.27
C LEU A 214 -8.52 -15.73 -19.34
N ALA A 215 -9.10 -16.80 -19.89
CA ALA A 215 -9.44 -17.99 -19.12
C ALA A 215 -8.17 -18.67 -18.54
N GLU A 216 -7.05 -18.67 -19.26
CA GLU A 216 -5.75 -19.12 -18.72
C GLU A 216 -5.26 -18.26 -17.54
N GLN A 217 -5.67 -16.99 -17.49
CA GLN A 217 -5.43 -16.10 -16.35
C GLN A 217 -6.55 -16.17 -15.29
N GLU A 218 -7.40 -17.19 -15.34
CA GLU A 218 -8.57 -17.41 -14.47
C GLU A 218 -9.56 -16.24 -14.47
N LEU A 219 -9.61 -15.48 -15.58
CA LEU A 219 -10.61 -14.45 -15.81
C LEU A 219 -11.64 -14.98 -16.81
N THR A 220 -12.81 -15.34 -16.28
CA THR A 220 -13.94 -15.77 -17.09
C THR A 220 -15.05 -14.73 -17.01
N PRO A 221 -15.77 -14.45 -18.12
CA PRO A 221 -16.96 -13.61 -18.08
C PRO A 221 -17.99 -14.21 -17.12
N ALA A 222 -18.59 -13.34 -16.29
CA ALA A 222 -19.67 -13.71 -15.38
C ALA A 222 -20.99 -14.00 -16.13
#